data_AF-A0A316RJE3-F1
#
_entry.id   AF-A0A316RJE3-F1
#
_cell.length_a   1.000
_cell.length_b   1.000
_cell.length_c   1.000
_cell.angle_alpha   90.00
_cell.angle_beta   90.00
_cell.angle_gamma   90.00
#
_symmetry.space_group_name_H-M   'P 1'
#
loop_
_entity.id
_entity.type
_entity.pdbx_description
1 polymer ?
#
loop_
_entity_poly.entity_id
_entity_poly.type
_entity_poly.pdbx_seq_one_letter_code
_entity_poly.pdbx_strand_id
1 'polypeptide(L)'
;MQDDIQSVLISQEELADAVQKLGERISKDYEGKNLMLVSVLKGSVVFMADLMRAITIPASIDFMSVSSYGSGVKTSGVVRIIKDLDEELNGRDILIVEDILDSGMTLSYLKEHIQAKGAHSIRIATLLDKPERRKVDIHPDYSCFSVPDEFVVGYGLDYAERYRNLPYVGILKPRVYEK
;
A
#
# COMPACT_ATOMS: atom_id res chain seq x y z
N MET A 1 1.95 -20.70 -11.86
CA MET A 1 1.49 -19.78 -10.81
C MET A 1 1.55 -20.44 -9.45
N GLN A 2 0.70 -21.42 -9.13
CA GLN A 2 0.80 -22.10 -7.83
C GLN A 2 2.13 -22.86 -7.65
N ASP A 3 2.66 -23.48 -8.71
CA ASP A 3 3.96 -24.18 -8.66
C ASP A 3 5.17 -23.27 -8.40
N ASP A 4 4.99 -21.96 -8.55
CA ASP A 4 6.02 -20.94 -8.35
C ASP A 4 6.05 -20.44 -6.89
N ILE A 5 4.99 -20.71 -6.12
CA ILE A 5 4.85 -20.32 -4.72
C ILE A 5 5.49 -21.38 -3.82
N GLN A 6 6.38 -20.94 -2.93
CA GLN A 6 7.04 -21.76 -1.92
C GLN A 6 6.07 -22.12 -0.80
N SER A 7 5.37 -21.11 -0.28
CA SER A 7 4.36 -21.24 0.76
C SER A 7 3.39 -20.06 0.72
N VAL A 8 2.18 -20.27 1.23
CA VAL A 8 1.22 -19.18 1.50
C VAL A 8 1.67 -18.52 2.81
N LEU A 9 1.92 -17.22 2.76
CA LEU A 9 2.29 -16.42 3.94
C LEU A 9 1.06 -15.88 4.66
N ILE A 10 0.06 -15.43 3.89
CA ILE A 10 -1.22 -14.91 4.41
C ILE A 10 -2.33 -15.41 3.49
N SER A 11 -3.26 -16.16 4.05
CA SER A 11 -4.41 -16.72 3.35
C SER A 11 -5.45 -15.66 2.98
N GLN A 12 -6.35 -16.01 2.05
CA GLN A 12 -7.46 -15.14 1.67
C GLN A 12 -8.39 -14.81 2.85
N GLU A 13 -8.58 -15.76 3.76
CA GLU A 13 -9.44 -15.59 4.95
C GLU A 13 -8.80 -14.62 5.95
N GLU A 14 -7.48 -14.75 6.20
CA GLU A 14 -6.74 -13.81 7.05
C GLU A 14 -6.74 -12.39 6.48
N LEU A 15 -6.58 -12.25 5.15
CA LEU A 15 -6.68 -10.95 4.48
C LEU A 15 -8.06 -10.32 4.68
N ALA A 16 -9.14 -11.08 4.46
CA ALA A 16 -10.50 -10.58 4.62
C ALA A 16 -10.80 -10.15 6.06
N ASP A 17 -10.39 -10.93 7.05
CA ASP A 17 -10.56 -10.62 8.48
C ASP A 17 -9.76 -9.37 8.89
N ALA A 18 -8.50 -9.26 8.45
CA ALA A 18 -7.67 -8.10 8.74
C ALA A 18 -8.21 -6.82 8.11
N VAL A 19 -8.66 -6.89 6.85
CA VAL A 19 -9.28 -5.74 6.16
C VAL A 19 -10.56 -5.30 6.86
N GLN A 20 -11.41 -6.23 7.27
CA GLN A 20 -12.66 -5.91 7.98
C GLN A 20 -12.37 -5.17 9.30
N LYS A 21 -11.47 -5.73 10.13
CA LYS A 21 -11.06 -5.11 11.40
C LYS A 21 -10.44 -3.73 11.19
N LEU A 22 -9.65 -3.58 10.13
CA LEU A 22 -9.02 -2.30 9.81
C LEU A 22 -10.05 -1.27 9.35
N GLY A 23 -10.99 -1.65 8.49
CA GLY A 23 -12.08 -0.79 8.02
C GLY A 23 -12.93 -0.25 9.16
N GLU A 24 -13.27 -1.10 10.14
CA GLU A 24 -14.00 -0.70 11.36
C GLU A 24 -13.20 0.32 12.19
N ARG A 25 -11.91 0.07 12.39
CA ARG A 25 -11.02 0.98 13.12
C ARG A 25 -10.90 2.35 12.42
N ILE A 26 -10.68 2.36 11.11
CA ILE A 26 -10.61 3.60 10.33
C ILE A 26 -11.95 4.35 10.38
N SER A 27 -13.07 3.64 10.26
CA SER A 27 -14.40 4.26 10.31
C SER A 27 -14.63 5.01 11.63
N LYS A 28 -14.17 4.43 12.75
CA LYS A 28 -14.21 5.08 14.06
C LYS A 28 -13.26 6.29 14.13
N ASP A 29 -12.02 6.13 13.68
CA ASP A 29 -10.99 7.19 13.79
C ASP A 29 -11.29 8.41 12.89
N TYR A 30 -12.11 8.22 11.86
CA TYR A 30 -12.50 9.23 10.88
C TYR A 30 -13.99 9.60 10.91
N GLU A 31 -14.72 9.21 11.95
CA GLU A 31 -16.13 9.59 12.09
C GLU A 31 -16.28 11.13 12.07
N GLY A 32 -17.17 11.62 11.20
CA GLY A 32 -17.40 13.07 10.99
C GLY A 32 -16.28 13.81 10.27
N LYS A 33 -15.27 13.12 9.73
CA LYS A 33 -14.16 13.72 8.97
C LYS A 33 -14.36 13.64 7.46
N ASN A 34 -13.59 14.44 6.73
CA ASN A 34 -13.59 14.47 5.27
C ASN A 34 -12.50 13.53 4.72
N LEU A 35 -12.74 12.22 4.85
CA LEU A 35 -11.79 11.17 4.49
C LEU A 35 -11.67 11.01 2.97
N MET A 36 -10.43 11.01 2.47
CA MET A 36 -10.09 10.56 1.13
C MET A 36 -9.04 9.44 1.22
N LEU A 37 -9.35 8.31 0.59
CA LEU A 37 -8.44 7.19 0.43
C LEU A 37 -7.60 7.38 -0.84
N VAL A 38 -6.28 7.30 -0.74
CA VAL A 38 -5.38 7.48 -1.88
C VAL A 38 -4.58 6.20 -2.11
N SER A 39 -4.78 5.55 -3.26
CA SER A 39 -4.04 4.34 -3.62
C SER A 39 -2.88 4.67 -4.58
N VAL A 40 -1.70 4.16 -4.28
CA VAL A 40 -0.53 4.24 -5.17
C VAL A 40 -0.52 3.04 -6.10
N LEU A 41 -0.70 3.30 -7.39
CA LEU A 41 -0.78 2.26 -8.40
C LEU A 41 0.58 1.59 -8.64
N LYS A 42 0.63 0.28 -8.90
CA LYS A 42 -0.52 -0.64 -9.12
C LYS A 42 -0.84 -1.54 -7.91
N GLY A 43 0.15 -1.76 -7.05
CA GLY A 43 0.12 -2.87 -6.10
C GLY A 43 -0.98 -2.77 -5.05
N SER A 44 -1.28 -1.56 -4.58
CA SER A 44 -2.30 -1.33 -3.56
C SER A 44 -3.76 -1.48 -4.05
N VAL A 45 -4.03 -1.65 -5.35
CA VAL A 45 -5.39 -1.65 -5.91
C VAL A 45 -6.31 -2.68 -5.25
N VAL A 46 -5.83 -3.90 -5.02
CA VAL A 46 -6.66 -4.99 -4.48
C VAL A 46 -7.01 -4.69 -3.02
N PHE A 47 -6.01 -4.34 -2.22
CA PHE A 47 -6.17 -3.95 -0.83
C PHE A 47 -7.07 -2.72 -0.68
N MET A 48 -6.86 -1.68 -1.50
CA MET A 48 -7.70 -0.49 -1.56
C MET A 48 -9.17 -0.84 -1.82
N ALA A 49 -9.44 -1.72 -2.79
CA ALA A 49 -10.79 -2.10 -3.15
C ALA A 49 -11.51 -2.85 -2.01
N ASP A 50 -10.82 -3.73 -1.30
CA ASP A 50 -11.38 -4.44 -0.15
C ASP A 50 -11.56 -3.49 1.05
N LEU A 51 -10.56 -2.65 1.34
CA LEU A 51 -10.59 -1.72 2.46
C LEU A 51 -11.69 -0.67 2.34
N MET A 52 -11.88 -0.08 1.15
CA MET A 52 -12.94 0.92 0.94
C MET A 52 -14.34 0.34 1.15
N ARG A 53 -14.55 -0.97 0.92
CA ARG A 53 -15.83 -1.65 1.19
C ARG A 53 -16.05 -1.94 2.67
N ALA A 54 -14.98 -2.10 3.44
CA ALA A 54 -15.04 -2.33 4.89
C ALA A 54 -15.21 -1.03 5.70
N ILE A 55 -14.96 0.14 5.10
CA ILE A 55 -15.18 1.44 5.73
C ILE A 55 -16.67 1.81 5.68
N THR A 56 -17.24 2.16 6.83
CA THR A 56 -18.69 2.36 7.02
C THR A 56 -19.12 3.83 7.08
N ILE A 57 -18.18 4.76 6.86
CA ILE A 57 -18.43 6.20 6.80
C ILE A 57 -18.26 6.71 5.37
N PRO A 58 -18.80 7.89 5.01
CA PRO A 58 -18.52 8.51 3.73
C PRO A 58 -17.01 8.73 3.52
N ALA A 59 -16.51 8.31 2.36
CA ALA A 59 -15.13 8.54 1.93
C ALA A 59 -15.10 8.71 0.41
N SER A 60 -14.19 9.55 -0.09
CA SER A 60 -13.83 9.58 -1.51
C SER A 60 -12.57 8.77 -1.76
N ILE A 61 -12.29 8.47 -3.04
CA ILE A 61 -11.08 7.76 -3.45
C ILE A 61 -10.37 8.55 -4.55
N ASP A 62 -9.04 8.43 -4.59
CA ASP A 62 -8.23 8.89 -5.72
C ASP A 62 -6.99 7.98 -5.86
N PHE A 63 -6.29 8.10 -6.97
CA PHE A 63 -5.15 7.28 -7.33
C PHE A 63 -3.96 8.13 -7.72
N MET A 64 -2.78 7.73 -7.27
CA MET A 64 -1.51 8.25 -7.79
C MET A 64 -0.78 7.15 -8.55
N SER A 65 -0.03 7.54 -9.57
CA SER A 65 0.88 6.63 -10.26
C SER A 65 2.26 7.26 -10.32
N VAL A 66 3.27 6.51 -9.88
CA VAL A 66 4.65 6.96 -9.87
C VAL A 66 5.56 5.98 -10.61
N SER A 67 6.64 6.49 -11.17
CA SER A 67 7.75 5.67 -11.65
C SER A 67 9.05 6.08 -10.97
N SER A 68 9.87 5.11 -10.59
CA SER A 68 11.22 5.37 -10.10
C SER A 68 12.08 6.06 -11.17
N TYR A 69 12.90 7.03 -10.77
CA TYR A 69 13.94 7.56 -11.65
C TYR A 69 15.13 6.59 -11.69
N GLY A 70 15.33 5.93 -12.83
CA GLY A 70 16.48 5.05 -13.10
C GLY A 70 16.15 3.55 -13.12
N SER A 71 16.80 2.81 -14.01
CA SER A 71 16.64 1.37 -14.23
C SER A 71 17.40 0.48 -13.22
N GLY A 72 17.79 1.03 -12.06
CA GLY A 72 18.68 0.38 -11.10
C GLY A 72 18.07 0.15 -9.72
N VAL A 73 18.59 -0.86 -9.01
CA VAL A 73 18.18 -1.36 -7.66
C VAL A 73 18.32 -0.31 -6.53
N LYS A 74 18.81 0.90 -6.83
CA LYS A 74 18.94 2.01 -5.87
C LYS A 74 18.14 3.21 -6.34
N THR A 75 16.96 3.38 -5.76
CA THR A 75 16.17 4.61 -5.92
C THR A 75 16.82 5.75 -5.14
N SER A 76 16.97 6.92 -5.74
CA SER A 76 17.32 8.17 -5.04
C SER A 76 16.23 8.67 -4.08
N GLY A 77 15.11 7.94 -3.97
CA GLY A 77 13.90 8.34 -3.26
C GLY A 77 13.01 9.30 -4.06
N VAL A 78 13.58 9.98 -5.06
CA VAL A 78 12.83 10.80 -5.99
C VAL A 78 12.09 9.87 -6.96
N VAL A 79 10.78 10.09 -7.11
CA VAL A 79 9.94 9.40 -8.09
C VAL A 79 9.27 10.41 -9.03
N ARG A 80 9.02 10.00 -10.27
CA ARG A 80 8.27 10.80 -11.24
C ARG A 80 6.79 10.52 -11.04
N ILE A 81 6.00 11.57 -10.82
CA ILE A 81 4.54 11.47 -10.83
C ILE A 81 4.07 11.33 -12.29
N ILE A 82 3.41 10.22 -12.60
CA ILE A 82 2.80 9.92 -13.90
C ILE A 82 1.34 10.38 -13.89
N LYS A 83 0.60 10.03 -12.83
CA LYS A 83 -0.73 10.56 -12.52
C LYS A 83 -0.71 11.10 -11.11
N ASP A 84 -1.17 12.34 -10.97
CA ASP A 84 -1.37 13.01 -9.70
C ASP A 84 -2.86 12.92 -9.28
N LEU A 85 -3.16 13.42 -8.08
CA LEU A 85 -4.51 13.56 -7.55
C LEU A 85 -5.32 14.58 -8.36
N ASP A 86 -6.59 14.27 -8.60
CA ASP A 86 -7.51 15.05 -9.42
C ASP A 86 -8.17 16.19 -8.63
N GLU A 87 -8.36 16.00 -7.32
CA GLU A 87 -9.06 16.94 -6.43
C GLU A 87 -8.12 17.80 -5.57
N GLU A 88 -8.62 18.96 -5.14
CA GLU A 88 -7.95 19.78 -4.11
C GLU A 88 -8.02 19.10 -2.73
N LEU A 89 -6.93 19.21 -1.96
CA LEU A 89 -6.78 18.52 -0.68
C LEU A 89 -7.09 19.38 0.55
N ASN A 90 -7.41 20.66 0.36
CA ASN A 90 -7.70 21.58 1.45
C ASN A 90 -8.85 21.06 2.31
N GLY A 91 -8.58 20.88 3.61
CA GLY A 91 -9.58 20.37 4.56
C GLY A 91 -9.89 18.88 4.42
N ARG A 92 -9.11 18.11 3.65
CA ARG A 92 -9.24 16.65 3.56
C ARG A 92 -8.28 15.95 4.50
N ASP A 93 -8.78 14.90 5.14
CA ASP A 93 -7.96 13.95 5.87
C ASP A 93 -7.60 12.80 4.94
N ILE A 94 -6.32 12.71 4.58
CA ILE A 94 -5.83 11.73 3.61
C ILE A 94 -5.41 10.46 4.33
N LEU A 95 -5.86 9.32 3.82
CA LEU A 95 -5.33 8.02 4.17
C LEU A 95 -4.67 7.40 2.93
N ILE A 96 -3.35 7.36 2.92
CA ILE A 96 -2.60 6.66 1.88
C ILE A 96 -2.73 5.16 2.12
N VAL A 97 -3.18 4.42 1.10
CA VAL A 97 -3.39 2.98 1.13
C VAL A 97 -2.30 2.31 0.29
N GLU A 98 -1.42 1.56 0.96
CA GLU A 98 -0.24 0.92 0.37
C GLU A 98 -0.34 -0.61 0.52
N ASP A 99 0.18 -1.36 -0.45
CA ASP A 99 0.29 -2.83 -0.36
C ASP A 99 1.45 -3.26 0.54
N ILE A 100 2.61 -2.62 0.42
CA ILE A 100 3.78 -2.95 1.23
C ILE A 100 4.63 -1.73 1.57
N LEU A 101 4.92 -1.58 2.87
CA LEU A 101 5.79 -0.55 3.38
C LEU A 101 7.17 -1.13 3.74
N ASP A 102 8.09 -1.04 2.77
CA ASP A 102 9.44 -1.60 2.81
C ASP A 102 10.51 -0.52 3.13
N SER A 103 11.17 0.06 2.12
CA SER A 103 12.22 1.06 2.39
C SER A 103 11.65 2.37 2.91
N GLY A 104 10.37 2.66 2.61
CA GLY A 104 9.67 3.88 2.96
C GLY A 104 9.99 5.09 2.07
N MET A 105 10.98 5.00 1.17
CA MET A 105 11.47 6.14 0.39
C MET A 105 10.38 6.78 -0.49
N THR A 106 9.71 5.98 -1.32
CA THR A 106 8.65 6.46 -2.22
C THR A 106 7.47 7.01 -1.44
N LEU A 107 7.05 6.32 -0.38
CA LEU A 107 5.93 6.75 0.44
C LEU A 107 6.23 8.05 1.21
N SER A 108 7.48 8.24 1.67
CA SER A 108 7.93 9.49 2.29
C SER A 108 7.83 10.66 1.32
N TYR A 109 8.32 10.48 0.08
CA TYR A 109 8.20 11.48 -0.97
C TYR A 109 6.73 11.82 -1.27
N LEU A 110 5.87 10.80 -1.39
CA LEU A 110 4.44 11.00 -1.65
C LEU A 110 3.74 11.72 -0.50
N LYS A 111 4.06 11.38 0.76
CA LYS A 111 3.53 12.08 1.93
C LYS A 111 3.90 13.56 1.92
N GLU A 112 5.15 13.90 1.59
CA GLU A 112 5.58 15.30 1.45
C GLU A 112 4.87 16.02 0.30
N HIS A 113 4.72 15.37 -0.86
CA HIS A 113 4.00 15.92 -2.02
C HIS A 113 2.53 16.22 -1.69
N ILE A 114 1.85 15.29 -1.02
CA ILE A 114 0.45 15.44 -0.58
C ILE A 114 0.34 16.54 0.49
N GLN A 115 1.30 16.63 1.41
CA GLN A 115 1.32 17.66 2.45
C GLN A 115 1.47 19.06 1.84
N ALA A 116 2.33 19.21 0.84
CA ALA A 116 2.55 20.47 0.12
C ALA A 116 1.30 20.95 -0.63
N LYS A 117 0.36 20.04 -0.95
CA LYS A 117 -0.93 20.34 -1.57
C LYS A 117 -2.03 20.78 -0.58
N GLY A 118 -1.72 20.89 0.71
CA GLY A 118 -2.65 21.46 1.70
C GLY A 118 -3.57 20.44 2.38
N ALA A 119 -3.23 19.15 2.37
CA ALA A 119 -3.94 18.15 3.16
C ALA A 119 -4.00 18.54 4.65
N HIS A 120 -5.17 18.37 5.29
CA HIS A 120 -5.38 18.68 6.70
C HIS A 120 -4.64 17.69 7.61
N SER A 121 -4.73 16.41 7.29
CA SER A 121 -3.93 15.35 7.93
C SER A 121 -3.58 14.28 6.91
N ILE A 122 -2.49 13.56 7.17
CA ILE A 122 -2.05 12.43 6.34
C ILE A 122 -1.69 11.28 7.27
N ARG A 123 -2.37 10.15 7.07
CA ARG A 123 -2.04 8.87 7.69
C ARG A 123 -1.78 7.81 6.64
N ILE A 124 -1.18 6.71 7.06
CA ILE A 124 -0.79 5.58 6.21
C ILE A 124 -1.47 4.30 6.72
N ALA A 125 -2.18 3.62 5.82
CA ALA A 125 -2.61 2.24 5.99
C ALA A 125 -1.81 1.36 5.03
N THR A 126 -1.10 0.37 5.56
CA THR A 126 -0.38 -0.62 4.76
C THR A 126 -0.92 -2.02 5.01
N LEU A 127 -1.00 -2.84 3.97
CA LEU A 127 -1.30 -4.25 4.14
C LEU A 127 -0.12 -4.96 4.81
N LEU A 128 1.08 -4.84 4.23
CA LEU A 128 2.29 -5.46 4.74
C LEU A 128 3.27 -4.38 5.22
N ASP A 129 3.92 -4.61 6.36
CA ASP A 129 5.01 -3.78 6.87
C ASP A 129 6.27 -4.61 7.02
N LYS A 130 7.41 -4.08 6.56
CA LYS A 130 8.76 -4.66 6.73
C LYS A 130 9.65 -3.67 7.48
N PRO A 131 9.51 -3.52 8.81
CA PRO A 131 10.26 -2.54 9.59
C PRO A 131 11.78 -2.68 9.44
N GLU A 132 12.29 -3.90 9.31
CA GLU A 132 13.74 -4.19 9.24
C GLU A 132 14.42 -3.61 7.98
N ARG A 133 13.65 -3.30 6.94
CA ARG A 133 14.18 -2.75 5.67
C ARG A 133 14.08 -1.24 5.56
N ARG A 134 13.54 -0.59 6.60
CA ARG A 134 13.26 0.84 6.60
C ARG A 134 14.53 1.66 6.40
N LYS A 135 14.47 2.67 5.53
CA LYS A 135 15.60 3.58 5.24
C LYS A 135 15.34 5.04 5.63
N VAL A 136 14.10 5.37 5.97
CA VAL A 136 13.64 6.70 6.37
C VAL A 136 12.67 6.60 7.54
N ASP A 137 12.55 7.66 8.33
CA ASP A 137 11.64 7.72 9.48
C ASP A 137 10.18 7.86 9.01
N ILE A 138 9.58 6.73 8.64
CA ILE A 138 8.18 6.63 8.26
C ILE A 138 7.57 5.36 8.87
N HIS A 139 6.40 5.52 9.47
CA HIS A 139 5.68 4.45 10.14
C HIS A 139 4.23 4.44 9.65
N PRO A 140 3.65 3.25 9.45
CA PRO A 140 2.23 3.16 9.16
C PRO A 140 1.42 3.49 10.42
N ASP A 141 0.37 4.29 10.29
CA ASP A 141 -0.64 4.49 11.34
C ASP A 141 -1.50 3.24 11.53
N TYR A 142 -1.68 2.50 10.43
CA TYR A 142 -2.37 1.22 10.39
C TYR A 142 -1.56 0.21 9.57
N SER A 143 -1.30 -0.96 10.15
CA SER A 143 -0.69 -2.10 9.47
C SER A 143 -1.54 -3.33 9.71
N CYS A 144 -1.80 -4.11 8.65
CA CYS A 144 -2.49 -5.40 8.80
C CYS A 144 -1.52 -6.49 9.28
N PHE A 145 -0.34 -6.58 8.65
CA PHE A 145 0.63 -7.64 8.92
C PHE A 145 2.05 -7.09 8.94
N SER A 146 2.81 -7.40 9.99
CA SER A 146 4.26 -7.27 9.99
C SER A 146 4.88 -8.57 9.47
N VAL A 147 5.69 -8.50 8.42
CA VAL A 147 6.22 -9.67 7.72
C VAL A 147 7.76 -9.66 7.66
N PRO A 148 8.42 -10.84 7.63
CA PRO A 148 9.86 -10.93 7.46
C PRO A 148 10.31 -10.45 6.07
N ASP A 149 11.63 -10.32 5.88
CA ASP A 149 12.18 -10.00 4.55
C ASP A 149 12.15 -11.18 3.57
N GLU A 150 10.94 -11.53 3.12
CA GLU A 150 10.70 -12.57 2.12
C GLU A 150 10.24 -11.97 0.78
N PHE A 151 10.51 -12.65 -0.33
CA PHE A 151 10.01 -12.20 -1.64
C PHE A 151 8.53 -12.59 -1.79
N VAL A 152 7.63 -11.63 -1.56
CA VAL A 152 6.17 -11.85 -1.53
C VAL A 152 5.48 -11.41 -2.83
N VAL A 153 4.46 -12.17 -3.24
CA VAL A 153 3.60 -11.87 -4.40
C VAL A 153 2.14 -12.19 -4.08
N GLY A 154 1.22 -11.69 -4.90
CA GLY A 154 -0.21 -11.92 -4.74
C GLY A 154 -0.93 -10.77 -4.06
N TYR A 155 -2.25 -10.76 -4.19
CA TYR A 155 -3.12 -9.74 -3.63
C TYR A 155 -2.67 -8.30 -4.00
N GLY A 156 -2.33 -8.11 -5.28
CA GLY A 156 -1.80 -6.86 -5.83
C GLY A 156 -0.28 -6.82 -5.99
N LEU A 157 0.48 -7.52 -5.15
CA LEU A 157 1.96 -7.62 -5.23
C LEU A 157 2.39 -8.46 -6.44
N ASP A 158 3.52 -8.10 -7.06
CA ASP A 158 3.98 -8.76 -8.29
C ASP A 158 5.43 -9.23 -8.26
N TYR A 159 5.71 -10.10 -9.24
CA TYR A 159 7.04 -10.27 -9.80
C TYR A 159 6.95 -10.19 -11.32
N ALA A 160 7.65 -9.22 -11.92
CA ALA A 160 7.66 -8.97 -13.36
C ALA A 160 6.23 -8.85 -13.95
N GLU A 161 5.37 -8.07 -13.30
CA GLU A 161 3.95 -7.83 -13.63
C GLU A 161 3.04 -9.07 -13.52
N ARG A 162 3.52 -10.17 -12.94
CA ARG A 162 2.75 -11.41 -12.73
C ARG A 162 2.33 -11.56 -11.27
N TYR A 163 1.41 -12.49 -11.03
CA TYR A 163 0.95 -12.92 -9.69
C TYR A 163 0.03 -11.98 -8.91
N ARG A 164 -0.15 -10.71 -9.32
CA ARG A 164 -1.05 -9.75 -8.64
C ARG A 164 -2.46 -10.28 -8.37
N ASN A 165 -2.95 -11.18 -9.22
CA ASN A 165 -4.30 -11.76 -9.16
C ASN A 165 -4.43 -13.00 -8.26
N LEU A 166 -3.38 -13.42 -7.53
CA LEU A 166 -3.55 -14.44 -6.49
C LEU A 166 -4.39 -13.87 -5.34
N PRO A 167 -5.35 -14.63 -4.78
CA PRO A 167 -6.24 -14.14 -3.73
C PRO A 167 -5.60 -14.16 -2.32
N TYR A 168 -4.31 -14.48 -2.23
CA TYR A 168 -3.52 -14.62 -1.02
C TYR A 168 -2.14 -14.00 -1.23
N VAL A 169 -1.39 -13.78 -0.15
CA VAL A 169 0.03 -13.40 -0.21
C VAL A 169 0.88 -14.65 -0.07
N GLY A 170 1.75 -14.92 -1.04
CA GLY A 170 2.64 -16.08 -1.06
C GLY A 170 4.11 -15.69 -1.18
N ILE A 171 4.99 -16.55 -0.66
CA ILE A 171 6.45 -16.42 -0.86
C ILE A 171 6.81 -17.07 -2.20
N LEU A 172 7.53 -16.35 -3.05
CA LEU A 172 7.96 -16.83 -4.35
C LEU A 172 9.20 -17.73 -4.19
N LYS A 173 9.28 -18.85 -4.92
CA LYS A 173 10.45 -19.74 -4.87
C LYS A 173 11.70 -19.03 -5.42
N PRO A 174 12.89 -19.16 -4.78
CA PRO A 174 14.14 -18.56 -5.25
C PRO A 174 14.46 -18.82 -6.72
N ARG A 175 14.25 -20.05 -7.20
CA ARG A 175 14.46 -20.47 -8.61
C ARG A 175 13.71 -19.62 -9.66
N VAL A 176 12.73 -18.83 -9.25
CA VAL A 176 11.93 -17.97 -10.15
C VAL A 176 12.62 -16.64 -10.40
N TYR A 177 13.37 -16.11 -9.43
CA TYR A 177 13.98 -14.78 -9.49
C TYR A 177 15.51 -14.75 -9.38
N GLU A 178 16.11 -15.81 -8.86
CA GLU A 178 17.55 -16.05 -8.89
C GLU A 178 17.89 -16.76 -10.20
N LYS A 179 18.57 -16.04 -11.10
CA LYS A 179 19.17 -16.59 -12.33
C LYS A 179 20.67 -16.56 -12.22
#